data_AF-A0A3R6RK67-F1
#
_entry.id   AF-A0A3R6RK67-F1
#
_cell.length_a   1.000
_cell.length_b   1.000
_cell.length_c   1.000
_cell.angle_alpha   90.00
_cell.angle_beta   90.00
_cell.angle_gamma   90.00
#
_symmetry.space_group_name_H-M   'P 1'
#
loop_
_entity.id
_entity.type
_entity.pdbx_description
1 polymer ?
#
loop_
_entity_poly.entity_id
_entity_poly.type
_entity_poly.pdbx_seq_one_letter_code
_entity_poly.pdbx_strand_id
1 'polypeptide(L)'
;MGRNFFHVYLIVVTCRIFILFLYKVQNKCLGYINCTRSTNITEVSPEDQLVYDTVCKRINNFLINEKHFQDKNINIVVMAHQCHIRKDLVNKTLKAKYDLTFSNYLREKRIKYACTLLLDPSNMKIDVISDASGFKTTRTFVRSFRSVKNVSPTEYRHLQVFKRNMFC
;
A
#
# COMPACT_ATOMS: atom_id res chain seq x y z
N MET A 1 12.50 54.93 0.83
CA MET A 1 11.58 53.92 1.43
C MET A 1 11.27 52.73 0.49
N GLY A 2 12.20 52.26 -0.37
CA GLY A 2 11.90 51.23 -1.39
C GLY A 2 12.57 49.86 -1.22
N ARG A 3 13.62 49.73 -0.40
CA ARG A 3 14.40 48.49 -0.29
C ARG A 3 13.69 47.38 0.51
N ASN A 4 12.93 47.75 1.54
CA ASN A 4 12.22 46.78 2.39
C ASN A 4 11.04 46.12 1.64
N PHE A 5 10.36 46.88 0.78
CA PHE A 5 9.29 46.34 -0.07
C PHE A 5 9.81 45.33 -1.10
N PHE A 6 10.97 45.60 -1.69
CA PHE A 6 11.58 44.69 -2.64
C PHE A 6 12.02 43.37 -1.98
N HIS A 7 12.60 43.44 -0.76
CA HIS A 7 12.97 42.24 -0.02
C HIS A 7 11.76 41.40 0.41
N VAL A 8 10.69 42.03 0.89
CA VAL A 8 9.45 41.32 1.24
C VAL A 8 8.81 40.69 0.00
N TYR A 9 8.80 41.40 -1.13
CA TYR A 9 8.31 40.88 -2.40
C TYR A 9 9.13 39.66 -2.88
N LEU A 10 10.46 39.73 -2.78
CA LEU A 10 11.34 38.63 -3.17
C LEU A 10 11.16 37.40 -2.27
N ILE A 11 10.92 37.59 -0.97
CA ILE A 11 10.63 36.50 -0.02
C ILE A 11 9.27 35.85 -0.34
N VAL A 12 8.25 36.63 -0.69
CA VAL A 12 6.93 36.10 -1.03
C VAL A 12 6.95 35.34 -2.35
N VAL A 13 7.66 35.83 -3.37
CA VAL A 13 7.80 35.16 -4.67
C VAL A 13 8.57 33.85 -4.53
N THR A 14 9.67 33.84 -3.76
CA THR A 14 10.45 32.62 -3.52
C THR A 14 9.66 31.61 -2.68
N CYS A 15 8.89 32.04 -1.68
CA CYS A 15 7.96 31.17 -0.95
C CYS A 15 6.89 30.58 -1.85
N ARG A 16 6.32 31.37 -2.78
CA ARG A 16 5.27 30.88 -3.69
C ARG A 16 5.82 29.86 -4.68
N ILE A 17 7.02 30.09 -5.23
CA ILE A 17 7.74 29.11 -6.06
C ILE A 17 8.08 27.86 -5.25
N PHE A 18 8.51 28.02 -3.99
CA PHE A 18 8.83 26.91 -3.11
C PHE A 18 7.59 26.08 -2.72
N ILE A 19 6.46 26.73 -2.43
CA ILE A 19 5.17 26.07 -2.17
C ILE A 19 4.69 25.32 -3.43
N LEU A 20 4.82 25.90 -4.63
CA LEU A 20 4.52 25.21 -5.89
C LEU A 20 5.47 24.05 -6.16
N PHE A 21 6.75 24.19 -5.78
CA PHE A 21 7.74 23.13 -5.87
C PHE A 21 7.41 21.98 -4.91
N LEU A 22 7.05 22.26 -3.65
CA LEU A 22 6.60 21.26 -2.68
C LEU A 22 5.29 20.59 -3.12
N TYR A 23 4.35 21.34 -3.68
CA TYR A 23 3.13 20.79 -4.29
C TYR A 23 3.47 19.86 -5.46
N LYS A 24 4.45 20.21 -6.30
CA LYS A 24 4.93 19.35 -7.39
C LYS A 24 5.68 18.10 -6.87
N VAL A 25 6.30 18.16 -5.69
CA VAL A 25 6.97 17.02 -5.04
C VAL A 25 5.96 16.02 -4.48
N GLN A 26 4.85 16.45 -3.86
CA GLN A 26 3.75 15.54 -3.49
C GLN A 26 3.06 14.95 -4.74
N ASN A 27 2.94 15.72 -5.82
CA ASN A 27 2.39 15.26 -7.09
C ASN A 27 3.36 14.41 -7.93
N LYS A 28 4.63 14.26 -7.54
CA LYS A 28 5.58 13.37 -8.23
C LYS A 28 5.38 11.89 -7.86
N CYS A 29 4.63 11.58 -6.81
CA CYS A 29 4.07 10.24 -6.57
C CYS A 29 2.77 9.99 -7.37
N LEU A 30 2.21 11.01 -8.04
CA LEU A 30 1.15 10.91 -9.06
C LEU A 30 1.73 10.84 -10.49
N GLY A 31 3.03 10.50 -10.61
CA GLY A 31 3.76 10.34 -11.86
C GLY A 31 4.07 8.88 -12.24
N TYR A 32 3.23 7.92 -11.84
CA TYR A 32 3.27 6.54 -12.37
C TYR A 32 2.30 6.34 -13.54
N ILE A 33 1.92 7.42 -14.23
CA ILE A 33 1.33 7.34 -15.57
C ILE A 33 2.53 7.32 -16.53
N ASN A 34 2.83 6.12 -17.04
CA ASN A 34 3.68 5.80 -18.21
C ASN A 34 4.70 4.70 -17.89
N CYS A 35 4.23 3.48 -17.68
CA CYS A 35 4.99 2.32 -18.12
C CYS A 35 4.07 1.19 -18.59
N THR A 36 4.16 0.94 -19.90
CA THR A 36 3.63 -0.17 -20.70
C THR A 36 2.22 -0.04 -21.30
N ARG A 37 2.27 0.08 -22.63
CA ARG A 37 1.23 0.23 -23.64
C ARG A 37 0.38 -1.04 -23.78
N SER A 38 -0.94 -0.87 -23.66
CA SER A 38 -2.05 -1.55 -24.36
C SER A 38 -3.16 -1.97 -23.40
N THR A 39 -4.09 -1.06 -23.13
CA THR A 39 -5.51 -1.15 -23.55
C THR A 39 -6.17 0.17 -23.13
N ASN A 40 -6.96 0.74 -24.04
CA ASN A 40 -7.80 1.92 -23.86
C ASN A 40 -8.38 2.04 -22.42
N ILE A 41 -7.94 3.05 -21.66
CA ILE A 41 -8.70 3.56 -20.52
C ILE A 41 -9.21 4.92 -20.97
N THR A 42 -10.32 4.89 -21.69
CA THR A 42 -11.28 5.98 -21.79
C THR A 42 -11.59 6.47 -20.37
N GLU A 43 -11.79 7.77 -20.21
CA GLU A 43 -12.26 8.42 -18.99
C GLU A 43 -13.24 7.51 -18.24
N VAL A 44 -12.86 7.02 -17.06
CA VAL A 44 -13.69 6.09 -16.28
C VAL A 44 -14.96 6.84 -15.91
N SER A 45 -16.10 6.39 -16.47
CA SER A 45 -17.41 6.99 -16.21
C SER A 45 -17.67 7.06 -14.70
N PRO A 46 -18.32 8.14 -14.20
CA PRO A 46 -18.69 8.25 -12.78
C PRO A 46 -19.43 7.02 -12.23
N GLU A 47 -20.20 6.31 -13.06
CA GLU A 47 -20.90 5.08 -12.69
C GLU A 47 -19.94 3.91 -12.41
N ASP A 48 -18.90 3.73 -13.24
CA ASP A 48 -17.91 2.67 -13.06
C ASP A 48 -17.08 2.87 -11.79
N GLN A 49 -16.81 4.13 -11.45
CA GLN A 49 -16.07 4.48 -10.24
C GLN A 49 -16.82 4.07 -8.97
N LEU A 50 -18.13 4.33 -8.91
CA LEU A 50 -18.99 3.96 -7.78
C LEU A 50 -19.06 2.43 -7.60
N VAL A 51 -19.13 1.69 -8.72
CA VAL A 51 -19.09 0.22 -8.71
C VAL A 51 -17.76 -0.27 -8.12
N TYR A 52 -16.63 0.27 -8.59
CA TYR A 52 -15.32 -0.10 -8.06
C TYR A 52 -15.13 0.25 -6.59
N ASP A 53 -15.67 1.38 -6.12
CA ASP A 53 -15.64 1.73 -4.70
C ASP A 53 -16.43 0.74 -3.85
N THR A 54 -17.63 0.36 -4.31
CA THR A 54 -18.48 -0.61 -3.61
C THR A 54 -17.82 -1.99 -3.55
N VAL A 55 -17.27 -2.46 -4.68
CA VAL A 55 -16.53 -3.72 -4.76
C VAL A 55 -15.29 -3.68 -3.86
N CYS A 56 -14.53 -2.60 -3.89
CA CYS A 56 -13.33 -2.44 -3.06
C CYS A 56 -13.66 -2.48 -1.56
N LYS A 57 -14.76 -1.85 -1.14
CA LYS A 57 -15.25 -1.91 0.25
C LYS A 57 -15.54 -3.35 0.66
N ARG A 58 -16.23 -4.13 -0.18
CA ARG A 58 -16.52 -5.55 0.09
C ARG A 58 -15.26 -6.39 0.20
N ILE A 59 -14.32 -6.21 -0.73
CA ILE A 59 -13.00 -6.88 -0.71
C ILE A 59 -12.28 -6.58 0.62
N ASN A 60 -12.27 -5.31 1.04
CA ASN A 60 -11.60 -4.90 2.28
C ASN A 60 -12.30 -5.43 3.52
N ASN A 61 -13.63 -5.43 3.54
CA ASN A 61 -14.37 -5.99 4.66
C ASN A 61 -14.03 -7.48 4.85
N PHE A 62 -14.17 -8.26 3.78
CA PHE A 62 -13.90 -9.69 3.82
C PHE A 62 -12.42 -10.00 4.13
N LEU A 63 -11.48 -9.37 3.43
CA LEU A 63 -10.07 -9.70 3.62
C LEU A 63 -9.52 -9.17 4.94
N ILE A 64 -9.82 -7.91 5.28
CA ILE A 64 -9.12 -7.16 6.34
C ILE A 64 -9.92 -7.15 7.64
N ASN A 65 -11.19 -6.74 7.59
CA ASN A 65 -12.01 -6.62 8.80
C ASN A 65 -12.31 -7.99 9.39
N GLU A 66 -12.67 -8.95 8.54
CA GLU A 66 -12.91 -10.35 8.91
C GLU A 66 -11.61 -11.18 8.96
N LYS A 67 -10.46 -10.57 8.69
CA LYS A 67 -9.11 -11.17 8.76
C LYS A 67 -8.90 -12.42 7.89
N HIS A 68 -9.69 -12.63 6.84
CA HIS A 68 -9.45 -13.73 5.89
C HIS A 68 -8.08 -13.66 5.19
N PHE A 69 -7.37 -12.53 5.24
CA PHE A 69 -5.97 -12.48 4.81
C PHE A 69 -5.06 -13.47 5.56
N GLN A 70 -5.42 -13.90 6.78
CA GLN A 70 -4.68 -14.88 7.58
C GLN A 70 -4.92 -16.32 7.12
N ASP A 71 -5.99 -16.60 6.36
CA ASP A 71 -6.21 -17.93 5.81
C ASP A 71 -5.20 -18.24 4.72
N LYS A 72 -4.39 -19.28 4.93
CA LYS A 72 -3.33 -19.73 4.00
C LYS A 72 -3.88 -20.21 2.65
N ASN A 73 -5.16 -20.59 2.58
CA ASN A 73 -5.79 -21.12 1.39
C ASN A 73 -6.59 -20.08 0.60
N ILE A 74 -6.72 -18.86 1.14
CA ILE A 74 -7.44 -17.79 0.45
C ILE A 74 -6.81 -17.48 -0.91
N ASN A 75 -7.66 -17.40 -1.91
CA ASN A 75 -7.31 -17.03 -3.26
C ASN A 75 -8.47 -16.26 -3.89
N ILE A 76 -8.25 -15.71 -5.09
CA ILE A 76 -9.24 -14.86 -5.73
C ILE A 76 -10.57 -15.58 -6.01
N VAL A 77 -10.54 -16.90 -6.31
CA VAL A 77 -11.75 -17.68 -6.60
C VAL A 77 -12.60 -17.82 -5.34
N VAL A 78 -11.96 -18.18 -4.22
CA VAL A 78 -12.63 -18.29 -2.91
C VAL A 78 -13.23 -16.95 -2.50
N MET A 79 -12.45 -15.87 -2.54
CA MET A 79 -12.93 -14.54 -2.16
C MET A 79 -14.09 -14.08 -3.05
N ALA A 80 -13.96 -14.21 -4.38
CA ALA A 80 -14.99 -13.85 -5.34
C ALA A 80 -16.30 -14.61 -5.08
N HIS A 81 -16.22 -15.90 -4.80
CA HIS A 81 -17.37 -16.73 -4.45
C HIS A 81 -18.03 -16.26 -3.14
N GLN A 82 -17.26 -16.13 -2.05
CA GLN A 82 -17.76 -15.75 -0.74
C GLN A 82 -18.35 -14.33 -0.72
N CYS A 83 -17.76 -13.43 -1.50
CA CYS A 83 -18.26 -12.07 -1.63
C CYS A 83 -19.37 -11.94 -2.68
N HIS A 84 -19.75 -13.00 -3.42
CA HIS A 84 -20.67 -12.90 -4.56
C HIS A 84 -20.26 -11.81 -5.58
N ILE A 85 -18.97 -11.77 -5.94
CA ILE A 85 -18.40 -10.83 -6.91
C ILE A 85 -17.74 -11.65 -8.01
N ARG A 86 -17.88 -11.24 -9.27
CA ARG A 86 -17.16 -11.89 -10.35
C ARG A 86 -15.64 -11.68 -10.21
N LYS A 87 -14.86 -12.74 -10.44
CA LYS A 87 -13.39 -12.72 -10.34
C LYS A 87 -12.74 -11.64 -11.22
N ASP A 88 -13.27 -11.41 -12.41
CA ASP A 88 -12.75 -10.40 -13.34
C ASP A 88 -12.99 -8.98 -12.81
N LEU A 89 -14.15 -8.72 -12.22
CA LEU A 89 -14.47 -7.45 -11.57
C LEU A 89 -13.53 -7.18 -10.39
N VAL A 90 -13.22 -8.18 -9.57
CA VAL A 90 -12.21 -8.06 -8.50
C VAL A 90 -10.87 -7.56 -9.05
N ASN A 91 -10.35 -8.21 -10.10
CA ASN A 91 -9.07 -7.83 -10.67
C ASN A 91 -9.11 -6.43 -11.30
N LYS A 92 -10.20 -6.10 -12.03
CA LYS A 92 -10.40 -4.76 -12.60
C LYS A 92 -10.42 -3.69 -11.50
N THR A 93 -11.16 -3.92 -10.43
CA THR A 93 -11.24 -3.00 -9.29
C THR A 93 -9.87 -2.83 -8.62
N LEU A 94 -9.15 -3.91 -8.33
CA LEU A 94 -7.84 -3.82 -7.67
C LEU A 94 -6.78 -3.18 -8.58
N LYS A 95 -6.83 -3.44 -9.89
CA LYS A 95 -5.96 -2.79 -10.87
C LYS A 95 -6.28 -1.29 -10.95
N ALA A 96 -7.55 -0.92 -11.03
CA ALA A 96 -7.96 0.49 -11.10
C ALA A 96 -7.62 1.28 -9.82
N LYS A 97 -7.79 0.67 -8.63
CA LYS A 97 -7.61 1.37 -7.35
C LYS A 97 -6.19 1.34 -6.79
N TYR A 98 -5.45 0.26 -7.03
CA TYR A 98 -4.14 0.02 -6.41
C TYR A 98 -3.04 -0.30 -7.41
N ASP A 99 -3.36 -0.48 -8.69
CA ASP A 99 -2.46 -1.01 -9.71
C ASP A 99 -1.98 -2.46 -9.45
N LEU A 100 -2.69 -3.21 -8.60
CA LEU A 100 -2.26 -4.54 -8.14
C LEU A 100 -3.17 -5.66 -8.62
N THR A 101 -2.57 -6.83 -8.81
CA THR A 101 -3.31 -8.10 -8.87
C THR A 101 -3.80 -8.49 -7.49
N PHE A 102 -4.82 -9.35 -7.40
CA PHE A 102 -5.30 -9.87 -6.10
C PHE A 102 -4.18 -10.49 -5.25
N SER A 103 -3.31 -11.31 -5.86
CA SER A 103 -2.22 -11.96 -5.14
C SER A 103 -1.21 -10.95 -4.57
N ASN A 104 -0.92 -9.88 -5.31
CA ASN A 104 -0.04 -8.81 -4.83
C ASN A 104 -0.71 -8.01 -3.72
N TYR A 105 -2.00 -7.68 -3.89
CA TYR A 105 -2.80 -7.00 -2.87
C TYR A 105 -2.81 -7.79 -1.55
N LEU A 106 -3.16 -9.07 -1.61
CA LEU A 106 -3.15 -9.97 -0.46
C LEU A 106 -1.77 -10.03 0.21
N ARG A 107 -0.70 -10.19 -0.59
CA ARG A 107 0.68 -10.20 -0.09
C ARG A 107 1.00 -8.92 0.67
N GLU A 108 0.66 -7.74 0.14
CA GLU A 108 0.93 -6.47 0.83
C GLU A 108 0.18 -6.35 2.16
N LYS A 109 -1.07 -6.81 2.23
CA LYS A 109 -1.84 -6.78 3.47
C LYS A 109 -1.25 -7.72 4.52
N ARG A 110 -0.83 -8.92 4.12
CA ARG A 110 -0.12 -9.86 4.99
C ARG A 110 1.20 -9.29 5.49
N ILE A 111 2.00 -8.66 4.63
CA ILE A 111 3.26 -8.03 5.03
C ILE A 111 3.02 -6.83 5.95
N LYS A 112 1.98 -6.02 5.70
CA LYS A 112 1.60 -4.91 6.59
C LYS A 112 1.26 -5.42 8.00
N TYR A 113 0.51 -6.51 8.10
CA TYR A 113 0.22 -7.14 9.38
C TYR A 113 1.48 -7.76 10.03
N ALA A 114 2.34 -8.41 9.25
CA ALA A 114 3.62 -8.91 9.76
C ALA A 114 4.48 -7.78 10.35
N CYS A 115 4.49 -6.59 9.74
CA CYS A 115 5.16 -5.42 10.30
C CYS A 115 4.62 -5.02 11.66
N THR A 116 3.29 -5.09 11.90
CA THR A 116 2.74 -4.77 13.22
C THR A 116 3.19 -5.79 14.26
N LEU A 117 3.17 -7.09 13.91
CA LEU A 117 3.64 -8.16 14.80
C LEU A 117 5.16 -8.09 15.06
N LEU A 118 5.96 -7.65 14.09
CA LEU A 118 7.41 -7.51 14.23
C LEU A 118 7.81 -6.43 15.25
N LEU A 119 6.94 -5.44 15.47
CA LEU A 119 7.16 -4.32 16.39
C LEU A 119 6.45 -4.50 17.73
N ASP A 120 5.72 -5.61 17.89
CA ASP A 120 5.07 -5.96 19.13
C ASP A 120 6.10 -6.24 20.24
N PRO A 121 5.90 -5.73 21.48
CA PRO A 121 6.83 -5.94 22.59
C PRO A 121 7.09 -7.40 22.95
N SER A 122 6.18 -8.32 22.62
CA SER A 122 6.34 -9.76 22.87
C SER A 122 7.49 -10.41 22.10
N ASN A 123 8.09 -9.72 21.12
CA ASN A 123 9.26 -10.17 20.35
C ASN A 123 9.08 -11.58 19.74
N MET A 124 7.92 -11.84 19.15
CA MET A 124 7.57 -13.12 18.54
C MET A 124 8.63 -13.61 17.54
N LYS A 125 8.80 -14.94 17.44
CA LYS A 125 9.70 -15.56 16.45
C LYS A 125 9.19 -15.34 15.02
N ILE A 126 10.11 -15.31 14.05
CA ILE A 126 9.81 -14.98 12.65
C ILE A 126 8.87 -16.00 11.97
N ASP A 127 9.02 -17.27 12.32
CA ASP A 127 8.14 -18.37 11.88
C ASP A 127 6.72 -18.22 12.42
N VAL A 128 6.56 -17.86 13.70
CA VAL A 128 5.25 -17.57 14.31
C VAL A 128 4.58 -16.38 13.62
N ILE A 129 5.33 -15.30 13.35
CA ILE A 129 4.81 -14.13 12.63
C ILE A 129 4.41 -14.49 11.19
N SER A 130 5.22 -15.31 10.52
CA SER A 130 4.91 -15.82 9.18
C SER A 130 3.58 -16.57 9.17
N ASP A 131 3.40 -17.46 10.13
CA ASP A 131 2.21 -18.29 10.28
C ASP A 131 0.96 -17.43 10.55
N ALA A 132 1.04 -16.55 11.55
CA ALA A 132 -0.04 -15.63 11.93
C ALA A 132 -0.41 -14.64 10.83
N SER A 133 0.52 -14.34 9.92
CA SER A 133 0.30 -13.47 8.76
C SER A 133 -0.27 -14.22 7.55
N GLY A 134 -0.58 -15.52 7.68
CA GLY A 134 -1.23 -16.32 6.64
C GLY A 134 -0.32 -16.83 5.53
N PHE A 135 1.00 -16.88 5.76
CA PHE A 135 1.92 -17.52 4.81
C PHE A 135 1.99 -19.02 5.05
N LYS A 136 2.05 -19.79 3.95
CA LYS A 136 2.17 -21.26 4.01
C LYS A 136 3.52 -21.71 4.57
N THR A 137 4.58 -20.96 4.28
CA THR A 137 5.95 -21.28 4.75
C THR A 137 6.72 -20.01 5.09
N THR A 138 7.60 -20.10 6.08
CA THR A 138 8.52 -19.01 6.46
C THR A 138 9.42 -18.57 5.30
N ARG A 139 9.84 -19.50 4.43
CA ARG A 139 10.63 -19.18 3.23
C ARG A 139 9.87 -18.25 2.28
N THR A 140 8.59 -18.54 2.02
CA THR A 140 7.76 -17.69 1.15
C THR A 140 7.48 -16.32 1.78
N PHE A 141 7.30 -16.29 3.10
CA PHE A 141 7.17 -15.05 3.85
C PHE A 141 8.41 -14.17 3.73
N VAL A 142 9.61 -14.68 4.04
CA VAL A 142 10.86 -13.91 4.00
C VAL A 142 11.12 -13.33 2.62
N ARG A 143 10.90 -14.11 1.54
CA ARG A 143 11.02 -13.61 0.16
C ARG A 143 10.02 -12.50 -0.14
N SER A 144 8.75 -12.70 0.25
CA SER A 144 7.69 -11.71 0.06
C SER A 144 7.97 -10.42 0.85
N PHE A 145 8.45 -10.55 2.08
CA PHE A 145 8.78 -9.42 2.95
C PHE A 145 9.92 -8.61 2.36
N ARG A 146 11.02 -9.26 1.95
CA ARG A 146 12.14 -8.60 1.25
C ARG A 146 11.69 -7.90 -0.01
N SER A 147 10.83 -8.52 -0.82
CA SER A 147 10.32 -7.91 -2.04
C SER A 147 9.48 -6.65 -1.78
N VAL A 148 8.77 -6.56 -0.65
CA VAL A 148 7.88 -5.43 -0.33
C VAL A 148 8.60 -4.35 0.49
N LYS A 149 9.54 -4.72 1.36
CA LYS A 149 10.21 -3.81 2.29
C LYS A 149 11.68 -3.55 1.97
N ASN A 150 12.26 -4.24 0.98
CA ASN A 150 13.67 -4.18 0.59
C ASN A 150 14.66 -4.57 1.70
N VAL A 151 14.19 -5.14 2.80
CA VAL A 151 14.98 -5.66 3.92
C VAL A 151 14.34 -6.96 4.42
N SER A 152 15.10 -7.79 5.13
CA SER A 152 14.54 -8.98 5.80
C SER A 152 13.66 -8.59 6.99
N PRO A 153 12.76 -9.50 7.45
CA PRO A 153 11.97 -9.28 8.66
C PRO A 153 12.82 -8.95 9.90
N THR A 154 13.95 -9.64 10.07
CA THR A 154 14.87 -9.43 11.20
C THR A 154 15.52 -8.05 11.12
N GLU A 155 16.08 -7.69 9.95
CA GLU A 155 16.65 -6.35 9.74
C GLU A 155 15.59 -5.26 9.96
N TYR A 156 14.36 -5.46 9.47
CA TYR A 156 13.26 -4.54 9.70
C TYR A 156 13.01 -4.32 11.19
N ARG A 157 12.91 -5.39 11.99
CA ARG A 157 12.73 -5.28 13.44
C ARG A 157 13.84 -4.44 14.09
N HIS A 158 15.09 -4.71 13.76
CA HIS A 158 16.24 -4.00 14.33
C HIS A 158 16.23 -2.51 13.96
N LEU A 159 16.00 -2.20 12.67
CA LEU A 159 15.97 -0.83 12.17
C LEU A 159 14.86 0.01 12.82
N GLN A 160 13.67 -0.57 13.04
CA GLN A 160 12.56 0.17 13.65
C GLN A 160 12.77 0.38 15.16
N VAL A 161 13.33 -0.59 15.89
CA VAL A 161 13.69 -0.41 17.30
C VAL A 161 14.77 0.67 17.45
N PHE A 162 15.79 0.65 16.59
CA PHE A 162 16.83 1.68 16.58
C PHE A 162 16.25 3.08 16.35
N LYS A 163 15.37 3.23 15.34
CA LYS A 163 14.68 4.50 15.10
C LYS A 163 13.85 4.97 16.30
N ARG A 164 13.13 4.06 16.97
CA ARG A 164 12.33 4.43 18.14
C ARG A 164 13.20 4.96 19.29
N ASN A 165 14.38 4.39 19.51
CA ASN A 165 15.26 4.78 20.60
C ASN A 165 16.09 6.05 20.31
N MET A 166 16.21 6.48 19.04
CA MET A 166 16.99 7.65 18.64
C MET A 166 16.22 8.98 18.74
N PHE A 167 14.88 8.92 18.82
CA PHE A 167 14.00 10.08 18.95
C PHE A 167 13.27 10.12 20.30
N CYS A 168 13.76 9.38 21.29
CA CYS A 168 13.32 9.45 22.69
C CYS A 168 14.46 9.97 23.56
#